data_AF-G7PK34-F1
#
_entry.id   AF-G7PK34-F1
#
_cell.length_a   1.000
_cell.length_b   1.000
_cell.length_c   1.000
_cell.angle_alpha   90.00
_cell.angle_beta   90.00
_cell.angle_gamma   90.00
#
_symmetry.space_group_name_H-M   'P 1'
#
loop_
_entity.id
_entity.type
_entity.pdbx_description
1 polymer ?
#
loop_
_entity_poly.entity_id
_entity_poly.type
_entity_poly.pdbx_seq_one_letter_code
_entity_poly.pdbx_strand_id
1 'polypeptide(L)'
;ASGRYEGKIARSSERFKELTPNYNPDIIFKDEENTGADRLMTQRCKDRLNSLAISVMNQWPGVKLRVTEGWDEDGHHSEESLHYEGRAVDITTSDRDRNKYGLLARLAVEAGFDWVYYESKAHVHCSVKSEHSAAAKTGGCFPAGAQVRLESGARVALSAVRPGDRVLAMGEDGSPTFSDVLIFLDREPHRLRAFQVIETQDPPRRLALTPAHLLFTADNHTEPAARFRATFASHVQPGQYVLVAGVPGLQPARVAAVSTHVALGAYAPLTRHGTLVVEDVVASCFAAVADHHLAQLAFWPLRLFHSLAWGSWTPGEGVHWYPQLLYRLGRLLLEEGSFHPLGMSGAGS
;
A
#
# COMPACT_ATOMS: atom_id res chain seq x y z
N ALA A 1 -4.94 3.70 -15.93
CA ALA A 1 -5.28 2.76 -14.83
C ALA A 1 -4.06 2.43 -13.96
N SER A 2 -2.89 2.18 -14.55
CA SER A 2 -1.63 1.94 -13.85
C SER A 2 -0.97 3.16 -13.19
N GLY A 3 -1.65 4.30 -13.05
CA GLY A 3 -1.04 5.53 -12.52
C GLY A 3 -0.35 6.37 -13.60
N ARG A 4 0.26 7.50 -13.20
CA ARG A 4 0.95 8.42 -14.12
C ARG A 4 2.34 7.91 -14.47
N TYR A 5 2.83 8.38 -15.61
CA TYR A 5 4.25 8.37 -15.97
C TYR A 5 5.00 9.35 -15.07
N GLU A 6 6.11 8.90 -14.50
CA GLU A 6 7.03 9.59 -13.60
C GLU A 6 8.35 9.99 -14.28
N GLY A 7 8.63 9.45 -15.46
CA GLY A 7 9.77 9.79 -16.31
C GLY A 7 10.64 8.58 -16.66
N LYS A 8 11.27 8.62 -17.85
CA LYS A 8 12.13 7.55 -18.39
C LYS A 8 13.29 7.26 -17.44
N ILE A 9 13.48 5.97 -17.16
CA ILE A 9 14.62 5.44 -16.44
C ILE A 9 15.68 5.07 -17.48
N ALA A 10 16.85 5.70 -17.41
CA ALA A 10 18.02 5.33 -18.22
C ALA A 10 19.00 4.48 -17.39
N ARG A 11 19.86 3.66 -18.02
CA ARG A 11 20.89 2.85 -17.33
C ARG A 11 21.79 3.68 -16.41
N SER A 12 22.08 4.92 -16.80
CA SER A 12 22.91 5.85 -16.06
C SER A 12 22.16 6.64 -14.97
N SER A 13 20.83 6.52 -14.91
CA SER A 13 20.00 7.29 -13.98
C SER A 13 20.01 6.69 -12.58
N GLU A 14 19.89 7.51 -11.53
CA GLU A 14 19.77 7.02 -10.16
C GLU A 14 18.56 6.11 -9.95
N ARG A 15 17.51 6.29 -10.75
CA ARG A 15 16.29 5.49 -10.70
C ARG A 15 16.48 4.08 -11.27
N PHE A 16 17.59 3.79 -11.94
CA PHE A 16 17.86 2.44 -12.45
C PHE A 16 17.90 1.39 -11.33
N LYS A 17 18.29 1.78 -10.11
CA LYS A 17 18.23 0.93 -8.90
C LYS A 17 16.82 0.50 -8.48
N GLU A 18 15.78 1.11 -9.05
CA GLU A 18 14.38 0.73 -8.84
C GLU A 18 14.00 -0.52 -9.65
N LEU A 19 14.78 -0.85 -10.70
CA LEU A 19 14.56 -2.01 -11.54
C LEU A 19 15.35 -3.20 -11.00
N THR A 20 14.70 -4.36 -10.98
CA THR A 20 15.32 -5.63 -10.61
C THR A 20 15.19 -6.61 -11.77
N PRO A 21 16.22 -7.41 -12.07
CA PRO A 21 16.12 -8.44 -13.08
C PRO A 21 15.21 -9.59 -12.61
N ASN A 22 14.42 -10.11 -13.54
CA ASN A 22 13.64 -11.33 -13.34
C ASN A 22 14.31 -12.53 -14.03
N TYR A 23 14.74 -13.50 -13.23
CA TYR A 23 15.37 -14.75 -13.67
C TYR A 23 14.48 -15.97 -13.44
N ASN A 24 13.17 -15.78 -13.32
CA ASN A 24 12.23 -16.87 -13.18
C ASN A 24 12.37 -17.87 -14.35
N PRO A 25 12.71 -19.15 -14.09
CA PRO A 25 12.92 -20.15 -15.15
C PRO A 25 11.64 -20.53 -15.89
N ASP A 26 10.48 -20.12 -15.37
CA ASP A 26 9.16 -20.40 -15.96
C ASP A 26 8.67 -19.31 -16.91
N ILE A 27 9.50 -18.29 -17.13
CA ILE A 27 9.24 -17.19 -18.08
C ILE A 27 10.30 -17.22 -19.17
N ILE A 28 9.86 -17.21 -20.42
CA ILE A 28 10.73 -17.03 -21.58
C ILE A 28 10.85 -15.54 -21.88
N PHE A 29 12.07 -14.99 -21.86
CA PHE A 29 12.35 -13.62 -22.28
C PHE A 29 12.89 -13.65 -23.71
N LYS A 30 12.43 -12.73 -24.57
CA LYS A 30 12.81 -12.67 -25.98
C LYS A 30 14.23 -12.09 -26.11
N ASP A 31 14.49 -10.99 -25.43
CA ASP A 31 15.81 -10.35 -25.31
C ASP A 31 16.53 -10.22 -26.67
N GLU A 32 15.83 -9.74 -27.69
CA GLU A 32 16.41 -9.53 -29.02
C GLU A 32 17.51 -8.47 -29.03
N GLU A 33 17.49 -7.55 -28.07
CA GLU A 33 18.49 -6.51 -27.86
C GLU A 33 19.81 -7.12 -27.37
N ASN A 34 19.79 -8.33 -26.80
CA ASN A 34 20.93 -8.97 -26.13
C ASN A 34 21.52 -8.12 -24.99
N THR A 35 20.68 -7.33 -24.32
CA THR A 35 21.08 -6.43 -23.22
C THR A 35 20.48 -6.83 -21.88
N GLY A 36 19.59 -7.83 -21.87
CA GLY A 36 18.80 -8.23 -20.71
C GLY A 36 17.74 -7.21 -20.31
N ALA A 37 17.44 -6.20 -21.14
CA ALA A 37 16.49 -5.14 -20.83
C ALA A 37 15.08 -5.68 -20.54
N ASP A 38 14.66 -6.68 -21.32
CA ASP A 38 13.42 -7.44 -21.14
C ASP A 38 13.22 -8.04 -19.74
N ARG A 39 14.31 -8.29 -19.01
CA ARG A 39 14.27 -8.86 -17.66
C ARG A 39 14.12 -7.80 -16.59
N LEU A 40 14.44 -6.55 -16.90
CA LEU A 40 14.44 -5.45 -15.93
C LEU A 40 13.03 -4.91 -15.77
N MET A 41 12.55 -4.92 -14.52
CA MET A 41 11.22 -4.46 -14.18
C MET A 41 11.14 -4.04 -12.71
N THR A 42 10.13 -3.25 -12.35
CA THR A 42 9.86 -2.93 -10.95
C THR A 42 9.48 -4.19 -10.16
N GLN A 43 9.65 -4.16 -8.84
CA GLN A 43 9.33 -5.31 -7.99
C GLN A 43 7.86 -5.74 -8.14
N ARG A 44 6.91 -4.79 -8.11
CA ARG A 44 5.49 -5.10 -8.34
C ARG A 44 5.27 -5.76 -9.70
N CYS A 45 5.94 -5.30 -10.76
CA CYS A 45 5.81 -5.92 -12.08
C CYS A 45 6.30 -7.37 -12.05
N LYS A 46 7.45 -7.62 -11.42
CA LYS A 46 8.03 -8.96 -11.19
C LYS A 46 7.05 -9.89 -10.45
N ASP A 47 6.43 -9.42 -9.38
CA ASP A 47 5.49 -10.22 -8.58
C ASP A 47 4.25 -10.63 -9.38
N ARG A 48 3.66 -9.69 -10.14
CA ARG A 48 2.49 -9.96 -11.00
C ARG A 48 2.85 -10.88 -12.15
N LEU A 49 4.01 -10.68 -12.76
CA LEU A 49 4.48 -11.51 -13.85
C LEU A 49 4.79 -12.95 -13.40
N ASN A 50 5.38 -13.13 -12.22
CA ASN A 50 5.64 -14.45 -11.64
C ASN A 50 4.34 -15.18 -11.29
N SER A 51 3.37 -14.46 -10.72
CA SER A 51 2.04 -15.02 -10.44
C SER A 51 1.33 -15.45 -11.73
N LEU A 52 1.43 -14.64 -12.78
CA LEU A 52 0.89 -14.97 -14.10
C LEU A 52 1.56 -16.20 -14.72
N ALA A 53 2.88 -16.35 -14.57
CA ALA A 53 3.62 -17.50 -15.09
C ALA A 53 3.08 -18.82 -14.53
N ILE A 54 2.77 -18.87 -13.23
CA ILE A 54 2.14 -20.02 -12.57
C ILE A 54 0.76 -20.31 -13.20
N SER A 55 -0.08 -19.28 -13.33
CA SER A 55 -1.42 -19.41 -13.93
C SER A 55 -1.37 -19.91 -15.38
N VAL A 56 -0.41 -19.44 -16.18
CA VAL A 56 -0.23 -19.88 -17.58
C VAL A 56 0.13 -21.35 -17.66
N MET A 57 1.07 -21.83 -16.84
CA MET A 57 1.47 -23.23 -16.83
C MET A 57 0.35 -24.16 -16.35
N ASN A 58 -0.45 -23.69 -15.38
CA ASN A 58 -1.61 -24.43 -14.89
C ASN A 58 -2.74 -24.48 -15.94
N GLN A 59 -2.96 -23.38 -16.67
CA GLN A 59 -3.99 -23.29 -17.69
C GLN A 59 -3.66 -24.12 -18.94
N TRP A 60 -2.39 -24.18 -19.32
CA TRP A 60 -1.91 -24.87 -20.51
C TRP A 60 -0.65 -25.71 -20.20
N PRO A 61 -0.81 -27.00 -19.86
CA PRO A 61 0.31 -27.89 -19.58
C PRO A 61 1.33 -27.89 -20.74
N GLY A 62 2.60 -27.64 -20.41
CA GLY A 62 3.71 -27.56 -21.38
C GLY A 62 3.91 -26.19 -22.04
N VAL A 63 3.06 -25.20 -21.76
CA VAL A 63 3.20 -23.83 -22.26
C VAL A 63 3.63 -22.91 -21.11
N LYS A 64 4.72 -22.18 -21.35
CA LYS A 64 5.24 -21.11 -20.47
C LYS A 64 4.75 -19.73 -20.90
N LEU A 65 4.78 -18.79 -19.96
CA LEU A 65 4.65 -17.36 -20.23
C LEU A 65 5.87 -16.87 -21.00
N ARG A 66 5.67 -15.94 -21.93
CA ARG A 66 6.76 -15.34 -22.72
C ARG A 66 6.64 -13.83 -22.77
N VAL A 67 7.66 -13.12 -22.31
CA VAL A 67 7.81 -11.66 -22.44
C VAL A 67 8.49 -11.34 -23.76
N THR A 68 7.96 -10.37 -24.49
CA THR A 68 8.54 -9.84 -25.74
C THR A 68 9.15 -8.47 -25.59
N GLU A 69 8.64 -7.68 -24.66
CA GLU A 69 9.15 -6.34 -24.33
C GLU A 69 8.99 -6.15 -22.83
N GLY A 70 10.04 -5.69 -22.16
CA GLY A 70 10.06 -5.34 -20.74
C GLY A 70 10.34 -3.85 -20.53
N TRP A 71 11.45 -3.54 -19.86
CA TRP A 71 11.95 -2.17 -19.78
C TRP A 71 12.65 -1.79 -21.09
N ASP A 72 12.21 -0.69 -21.71
CA ASP A 72 12.72 -0.22 -23.01
C ASP A 72 13.70 0.95 -22.84
N GLU A 73 14.89 0.82 -23.42
CA GLU A 73 15.91 1.87 -23.48
C GLU A 73 15.96 2.60 -24.84
N ASP A 74 15.46 1.98 -25.90
CA ASP A 74 15.64 2.37 -27.30
C ASP A 74 14.58 3.36 -27.79
N GLY A 75 13.42 3.43 -27.12
CA GLY A 75 12.40 4.42 -27.45
C GLY A 75 11.37 3.93 -28.48
N HIS A 76 11.05 2.64 -28.48
CA HIS A 76 10.14 2.01 -29.43
C HIS A 76 8.65 2.22 -29.09
N HIS A 77 8.34 2.87 -27.96
CA HIS A 77 6.98 3.14 -27.50
C HIS A 77 6.61 4.64 -27.53
N SER A 78 5.34 4.96 -27.28
CA SER A 78 4.87 6.35 -27.12
C SER A 78 5.63 7.11 -26.04
N GLU A 79 5.73 8.45 -26.14
CA GLU A 79 6.56 9.33 -25.28
C GLU A 79 6.41 9.09 -23.76
N GLU A 80 5.20 8.77 -23.28
CA GLU A 80 4.90 8.53 -21.86
C GLU A 80 4.67 7.04 -21.54
N SER A 81 5.29 6.14 -22.30
CA SER A 81 5.15 4.70 -22.10
C SER A 81 5.70 4.23 -20.75
N LEU A 82 4.96 3.35 -20.08
CA LEU A 82 5.38 2.72 -18.83
C LEU A 82 6.48 1.66 -19.02
N HIS A 83 6.77 1.26 -20.26
CA HIS A 83 7.95 0.45 -20.58
C HIS A 83 9.24 1.18 -20.21
N TYR A 84 9.29 2.51 -20.38
CA TYR A 84 10.46 3.34 -20.00
C TYR A 84 10.74 3.37 -18.50
N GLU A 85 9.81 2.88 -17.67
CA GLU A 85 9.94 2.79 -16.21
C GLU A 85 10.02 1.35 -15.71
N GLY A 86 10.09 0.35 -16.61
CA GLY A 86 10.05 -1.06 -16.25
C GLY A 86 8.76 -1.47 -15.53
N ARG A 87 7.68 -0.72 -15.79
CA ARG A 87 6.35 -0.91 -15.18
C ARG A 87 5.35 -1.53 -16.14
N ALA A 88 5.78 -1.87 -17.34
CA ALA A 88 4.97 -2.55 -18.34
C ALA A 88 5.74 -3.72 -18.95
N VAL A 89 4.97 -4.65 -19.51
CA VAL A 89 5.46 -5.83 -20.23
C VAL A 89 4.49 -6.14 -21.36
N ASP A 90 5.03 -6.54 -22.50
CA ASP A 90 4.26 -7.17 -23.57
C ASP A 90 4.48 -8.67 -23.51
N ILE A 91 3.37 -9.41 -23.47
CA ILE A 91 3.38 -10.85 -23.19
C ILE A 91 2.67 -11.67 -24.26
N THR A 92 3.13 -12.91 -24.37
CA THR A 92 2.65 -13.96 -25.25
C THR A 92 2.72 -15.31 -24.54
N THR A 93 2.16 -16.35 -25.15
CA THR A 93 2.49 -17.73 -24.78
C THR A 93 3.77 -18.17 -25.51
N SER A 94 4.54 -19.07 -24.88
CA SER A 94 5.80 -19.59 -25.45
C SER A 94 5.63 -20.32 -26.78
N ASP A 95 4.48 -20.95 -27.01
CA ASP A 95 4.10 -21.58 -28.28
C ASP A 95 3.61 -20.57 -29.34
N ARG A 96 3.43 -19.29 -28.95
CA ARG A 96 3.00 -18.18 -29.80
C ARG A 96 1.64 -18.40 -30.46
N ASP A 97 0.78 -19.23 -29.85
CA ASP A 97 -0.59 -19.45 -30.29
C ASP A 97 -1.49 -18.25 -29.95
N ARG A 98 -1.77 -17.44 -30.96
CA ARG A 98 -2.57 -16.20 -30.82
C ARG A 98 -3.99 -16.45 -30.34
N ASN A 99 -4.54 -17.65 -30.52
CA ASN A 99 -5.88 -17.98 -30.02
C ASN A 99 -5.93 -18.01 -28.48
N LYS A 100 -4.78 -18.18 -27.81
CA LYS A 100 -4.67 -18.18 -26.36
C LYS A 100 -4.65 -16.78 -25.75
N TYR A 101 -4.39 -15.72 -26.54
CA TYR A 101 -4.06 -14.40 -26.00
C TYR A 101 -5.24 -13.70 -25.32
N GLY A 102 -6.46 -13.94 -25.78
CA GLY A 102 -7.65 -13.43 -25.09
C GLY A 102 -7.77 -13.97 -23.67
N LEU A 103 -7.51 -15.27 -23.47
CA LEU A 103 -7.49 -15.88 -22.14
C LEU A 103 -6.23 -15.50 -21.36
N LEU A 104 -5.07 -15.35 -22.01
CA LEU A 104 -3.86 -14.83 -21.39
C LEU A 104 -4.09 -13.45 -20.76
N ALA A 105 -4.78 -12.55 -21.47
CA ALA A 105 -5.15 -11.24 -20.94
C ALA A 105 -6.05 -11.36 -19.71
N ARG A 106 -7.01 -12.30 -19.72
CA ARG A 106 -7.84 -12.56 -18.54
C ARG A 106 -7.03 -13.07 -17.36
N LEU A 107 -6.11 -14.00 -17.57
CA LEU A 107 -5.20 -14.49 -16.53
C LEU A 107 -4.31 -13.36 -15.98
N ALA A 108 -3.88 -12.42 -16.82
CA ALA A 108 -3.10 -11.26 -16.36
C ALA A 108 -3.92 -10.34 -15.44
N VAL A 109 -5.21 -10.15 -15.71
CA VAL A 109 -6.12 -9.43 -14.80
C VAL A 109 -6.21 -10.15 -13.46
N GLU A 110 -6.39 -11.48 -13.47
CA GLU A 110 -6.49 -12.29 -12.25
C GLU A 110 -5.16 -12.38 -11.48
N ALA A 111 -4.03 -12.32 -12.18
CA ALA A 111 -2.70 -12.21 -11.58
C ALA A 111 -2.44 -10.85 -10.91
N GLY A 112 -3.34 -9.87 -11.10
CA GLY A 112 -3.34 -8.59 -10.40
C GLY A 112 -2.56 -7.46 -11.10
N PHE A 113 -2.38 -7.53 -12.43
CA PHE A 113 -1.90 -6.38 -13.19
C PHE A 113 -2.89 -5.22 -13.08
N ASP A 114 -2.38 -3.99 -12.90
CA ASP A 114 -3.22 -2.82 -12.65
C ASP A 114 -3.92 -2.31 -13.93
N TRP A 115 -3.38 -2.67 -15.10
CA TRP A 115 -4.01 -2.50 -16.39
C TRP A 115 -3.56 -3.60 -17.35
N VAL A 116 -4.52 -4.17 -18.07
CA VAL A 116 -4.28 -5.17 -19.11
C VAL A 116 -5.00 -4.71 -20.36
N TYR A 117 -4.28 -4.71 -21.47
CA TYR A 117 -4.77 -4.27 -22.76
C TYR A 117 -4.38 -5.28 -23.83
N TYR A 118 -5.38 -5.82 -24.51
CA TYR A 118 -5.14 -6.65 -25.69
C TYR A 118 -4.82 -5.71 -26.87
N GLU A 119 -3.60 -5.21 -26.87
CA GLU A 119 -3.15 -4.11 -27.73
C GLU A 119 -3.09 -4.48 -29.21
N SER A 120 -2.60 -5.68 -29.52
CA SER A 120 -2.37 -6.12 -30.89
C SER A 120 -2.65 -7.62 -31.03
N LYS A 121 -2.77 -8.12 -32.27
CA LYS A 121 -2.83 -9.58 -32.51
C LYS A 121 -1.51 -10.30 -32.15
N ALA A 122 -0.44 -9.57 -31.86
CA ALA A 122 0.89 -10.12 -31.61
C ALA A 122 1.23 -10.31 -30.13
N HIS A 123 0.59 -9.55 -29.23
CA HIS A 123 0.87 -9.58 -27.80
C HIS A 123 -0.27 -8.97 -26.96
N VAL A 124 -0.21 -9.22 -25.65
CA VAL A 124 -1.04 -8.55 -24.64
C VAL A 124 -0.14 -7.61 -23.85
N HIS A 125 -0.52 -6.35 -23.73
CA HIS A 125 0.17 -5.36 -22.91
C HIS A 125 -0.34 -5.43 -21.47
N CYS A 126 0.56 -5.44 -20.50
CA CYS A 126 0.24 -5.42 -19.07
C CYS A 126 1.09 -4.37 -18.36
N SER A 127 0.51 -3.62 -17.42
CA SER A 127 1.27 -2.65 -16.63
C SER A 127 0.83 -2.54 -15.17
N VAL A 128 1.72 -1.98 -14.37
CA VAL A 128 1.56 -1.84 -12.92
C VAL A 128 1.76 -0.41 -12.42
N LYS A 129 1.20 -0.12 -11.24
CA LYS A 129 1.42 1.12 -10.50
C LYS A 129 2.88 1.28 -10.05
N SER A 130 3.34 2.52 -9.95
CA SER A 130 4.67 2.85 -9.40
C SER A 130 4.75 2.47 -7.93
N GLU A 131 5.92 2.01 -7.49
CA GLU A 131 6.26 1.85 -6.07
C GLU A 131 6.26 3.21 -5.33
N HIS A 132 6.35 4.33 -6.05
CA HIS A 132 6.21 5.69 -5.52
C HIS A 132 4.76 6.10 -5.27
N SER A 133 3.79 5.25 -5.57
CA SER A 133 2.46 5.40 -5.00
C SER A 133 2.57 5.14 -3.48
N ALA A 134 2.41 6.17 -2.66
CA ALA A 134 2.52 6.13 -1.19
C ALA A 134 1.70 5.03 -0.48
N ALA A 135 0.80 4.35 -1.19
CA ALA A 135 0.21 3.09 -0.74
C ALA A 135 1.25 2.00 -0.42
N ALA A 136 2.44 2.03 -1.05
CA ALA A 136 3.50 1.05 -0.85
C ALA A 136 4.56 1.44 0.21
N LYS A 137 4.77 2.73 0.48
CA LYS A 137 5.92 3.21 1.27
C LYS A 137 5.64 3.41 2.76
N THR A 138 4.39 3.64 3.15
CA THR A 138 3.94 3.67 4.57
C THR A 138 2.80 2.71 4.86
N GLY A 139 2.11 2.20 3.83
CA GLY A 139 0.95 1.31 3.94
C GLY A 139 -0.34 1.99 4.41
N GLY A 140 -0.28 2.96 5.32
CA GLY A 140 -1.43 3.48 6.05
C GLY A 140 -1.55 5.00 6.00
N CYS A 141 -2.50 5.53 5.23
CA CYS A 141 -2.85 6.95 5.21
C CYS A 141 -4.36 7.18 5.30
N PHE A 142 -4.75 8.38 5.71
CA PHE A 142 -6.11 8.92 5.65
C PHE A 142 -6.19 10.07 4.62
N PRO A 143 -7.39 10.38 4.07
CA PRO A 143 -7.57 11.52 3.19
C PRO A 143 -7.44 12.86 3.94
N ALA A 144 -7.12 13.93 3.22
CA ALA A 144 -6.93 15.27 3.78
C ALA A 144 -8.14 15.76 4.60
N GLY A 145 -9.35 15.46 4.10
CA GLY A 145 -10.60 15.90 4.70
C GLY A 145 -11.10 15.03 5.86
N ALA A 146 -10.42 13.93 6.19
CA ALA A 146 -10.80 13.09 7.32
C ALA A 146 -10.75 13.89 8.62
N GLN A 147 -11.73 13.72 9.51
CA GLN A 147 -11.84 14.49 10.73
C GLN A 147 -11.27 13.77 11.95
N VAL A 148 -10.59 14.53 12.80
CA VAL A 148 -10.16 14.10 14.13
C VAL A 148 -10.71 15.04 15.19
N ARG A 149 -10.83 14.55 16.42
CA ARG A 149 -11.26 15.36 17.57
C ARG A 149 -10.05 15.82 18.39
N LEU A 150 -9.92 17.13 18.58
CA LEU A 150 -8.91 17.73 19.45
C LEU A 150 -9.35 17.66 20.93
N GLU A 151 -8.39 17.82 21.85
CA GLU A 151 -8.66 17.91 23.30
C GLU A 151 -9.63 19.05 23.66
N SER A 152 -9.64 20.13 22.87
CA SER A 152 -10.61 21.21 23.00
C SER A 152 -12.05 20.81 22.69
N GLY A 153 -12.27 19.60 22.17
CA GLY A 153 -13.56 19.12 21.67
C GLY A 153 -13.84 19.50 20.21
N ALA A 154 -13.03 20.36 19.61
CA ALA A 154 -13.17 20.75 18.20
C ALA A 154 -12.91 19.56 17.26
N ARG A 155 -13.69 19.48 16.18
CA ARG A 155 -13.43 18.57 15.06
C ARG A 155 -12.68 19.33 13.97
N VAL A 156 -11.54 18.81 13.56
CA VAL A 156 -10.68 19.42 12.55
C VAL A 156 -10.34 18.42 11.47
N ALA A 157 -10.17 18.91 10.24
CA ALA A 157 -9.65 18.10 9.15
C ALA A 157 -8.20 17.70 9.44
N LEU A 158 -7.81 16.50 9.02
CA LEU A 158 -6.48 15.97 9.26
C LEU A 158 -5.39 16.80 8.57
N SER A 159 -5.72 17.47 7.47
CA SER A 159 -4.84 18.43 6.80
C SER A 159 -4.50 19.66 7.65
N ALA A 160 -5.33 20.00 8.64
CA ALA A 160 -5.15 21.14 9.54
C ALA A 160 -4.43 20.77 10.83
N VAL A 161 -4.28 19.48 11.13
CA VAL A 161 -3.58 18.97 12.33
C VAL A 161 -2.10 19.26 12.24
N ARG A 162 -1.51 19.68 13.36
CA ARG A 162 -0.10 20.03 13.49
C ARG A 162 0.58 19.14 14.55
N PRO A 163 1.88 18.84 14.39
CA PRO A 163 2.69 18.34 15.49
C PRO A 163 2.52 19.20 16.74
N GLY A 164 2.32 18.55 17.89
CA GLY A 164 1.99 19.18 19.17
C GLY A 164 0.48 19.27 19.48
N ASP A 165 -0.40 19.10 18.49
CA ASP A 165 -1.84 19.01 18.76
C ASP A 165 -2.15 17.73 19.55
N ARG A 166 -3.10 17.81 20.48
CA ARG A 166 -3.60 16.65 21.23
C ARG A 166 -4.91 16.16 20.64
N VAL A 167 -4.88 14.95 20.11
CA VAL A 167 -5.99 14.31 19.37
C VAL A 167 -6.52 13.09 20.12
N LEU A 168 -7.80 12.79 19.91
CA LEU A 168 -8.43 11.61 20.51
C LEU A 168 -7.77 10.32 19.99
N ALA A 169 -7.41 9.45 20.92
CA ALA A 169 -6.71 8.19 20.71
C ALA A 169 -7.25 7.12 21.69
N MET A 170 -6.70 5.91 21.59
CA MET A 170 -6.97 4.80 22.51
C MET A 170 -5.72 4.47 23.32
N GLY A 171 -5.85 4.44 24.65
CA GLY A 171 -4.80 4.01 25.56
C GLY A 171 -4.57 2.49 25.52
N GLU A 172 -3.50 2.04 26.18
CA GLU A 172 -3.14 0.61 26.24
C GLU A 172 -4.20 -0.25 26.95
N ASP A 173 -4.94 0.35 27.88
CA ASP A 173 -6.06 -0.27 28.59
C ASP A 173 -7.36 -0.31 27.76
N GLY A 174 -7.33 0.21 26.52
CA GLY A 174 -8.50 0.32 25.66
C GLY A 174 -9.43 1.49 26.03
N SER A 175 -8.99 2.41 26.90
CA SER A 175 -9.76 3.61 27.25
C SER A 175 -9.52 4.75 26.25
N PRO A 176 -10.51 5.64 26.04
CA PRO A 176 -10.30 6.85 25.24
C PRO A 176 -9.37 7.83 25.96
N THR A 177 -8.37 8.36 25.26
CA THR A 177 -7.41 9.34 25.80
C THR A 177 -7.06 10.41 24.76
N PHE A 178 -6.41 11.50 25.18
CA PHE A 178 -5.86 12.51 24.26
C PHE A 178 -4.34 12.37 24.16
N SER A 179 -3.85 12.14 22.95
CA SER A 179 -2.45 11.88 22.64
C SER A 179 -1.85 13.01 21.80
N ASP A 180 -0.60 13.38 22.11
CA ASP A 180 0.16 14.31 21.27
C ASP A 180 0.41 13.70 19.89
N VAL A 181 0.17 14.50 18.84
CA VAL A 181 0.66 14.25 17.48
C VAL A 181 2.13 14.62 17.45
N LEU A 182 2.99 13.63 17.19
CA LEU A 182 4.43 13.82 17.20
C LEU A 182 4.92 14.31 15.85
N ILE A 183 4.62 13.54 14.79
CA ILE A 183 5.06 13.83 13.43
C ILE A 183 4.05 13.26 12.43
N PHE A 184 4.24 13.55 11.15
CA PHE A 184 3.61 12.80 10.05
C PHE A 184 4.64 11.83 9.45
N LEU A 185 4.31 10.54 9.42
CA LEU A 185 5.10 9.49 8.76
C LEU A 185 5.05 9.62 7.24
N ASP A 186 3.93 10.14 6.73
CA ASP A 186 3.71 10.49 5.33
C ASP A 186 2.75 11.68 5.25
N ARG A 187 3.01 12.57 4.30
CA ARG A 187 2.22 13.77 4.04
C ARG A 187 2.28 14.14 2.57
N GLU A 188 1.20 13.90 1.86
CA GLU A 188 1.05 14.27 0.45
C GLU A 188 -0.26 15.05 0.24
N PRO A 189 -0.27 16.39 0.33
CA PRO A 189 -1.51 17.17 0.32
C PRO A 189 -2.23 17.22 -1.03
N HIS A 190 -1.51 17.08 -2.14
CA HIS A 190 -2.01 17.38 -3.49
C HIS A 190 -2.30 16.16 -4.37
N ARG A 191 -2.21 14.93 -3.82
CA ARG A 191 -2.39 13.69 -4.59
C ARG A 191 -3.76 13.07 -4.37
N LEU A 192 -4.43 12.71 -5.47
CA LEU A 192 -5.64 11.87 -5.41
C LEU A 192 -5.25 10.42 -5.15
N ARG A 193 -5.94 9.78 -4.20
CA ARG A 193 -5.71 8.38 -3.83
C ARG A 193 -7.02 7.63 -3.67
N ALA A 194 -7.00 6.35 -3.98
CA ALA A 194 -8.08 5.44 -3.68
C ALA A 194 -7.97 5.00 -2.22
N PHE A 195 -9.06 5.14 -1.48
CA PHE A 195 -9.24 4.73 -0.11
C PHE A 195 -10.29 3.64 -0.03
N GLN A 196 -10.09 2.68 0.84
CA GLN A 196 -11.15 1.79 1.28
C GLN A 196 -12.02 2.52 2.28
N VAL A 197 -13.33 2.32 2.19
CA VAL A 197 -14.31 2.96 3.08
C VAL A 197 -14.98 1.86 3.89
N ILE A 198 -14.87 1.97 5.21
CA ILE A 198 -15.52 1.10 6.18
C ILE A 198 -16.73 1.84 6.73
N GLU A 199 -17.92 1.29 6.49
CA GLU A 199 -19.18 1.82 7.00
C GLU A 199 -19.70 0.90 8.09
N THR A 200 -20.02 1.46 9.25
CA THR A 200 -20.55 0.72 10.38
C THR A 200 -22.05 0.92 10.53
N GLN A 201 -22.70 -0.01 11.22
CA GLN A 201 -24.04 0.12 11.78
C GLN A 201 -23.93 0.04 13.31
N ASP A 202 -24.83 0.75 14.00
CA ASP A 202 -25.00 0.69 15.45
C ASP A 202 -23.69 0.93 16.25
N PRO A 203 -23.16 2.17 16.28
CA PRO A 203 -23.64 3.36 15.59
C PRO A 203 -23.12 3.51 14.15
N PRO A 204 -23.79 4.32 13.31
CA PRO A 204 -23.33 4.59 11.95
C PRO A 204 -22.09 5.48 11.95
N ARG A 205 -21.02 5.00 11.35
CA ARG A 205 -19.75 5.71 11.10
C ARG A 205 -19.24 5.39 9.71
N ARG A 206 -18.39 6.26 9.17
CA ARG A 206 -17.81 6.11 7.84
C ARG A 206 -16.35 6.54 7.86
N LEU A 207 -15.44 5.57 7.83
CA LEU A 207 -14.00 5.81 7.83
C LEU A 207 -13.42 5.51 6.45
N ALA A 208 -12.63 6.43 5.90
CA ALA A 208 -11.86 6.23 4.68
C ALA A 208 -10.36 6.13 4.99
N LEU A 209 -9.70 5.05 4.57
CA LEU A 209 -8.28 4.77 4.82
C LEU A 209 -7.67 3.88 3.73
N THR A 210 -6.34 3.87 3.60
CA THR A 210 -5.68 3.02 2.60
C THR A 210 -5.82 1.53 2.94
N PRO A 211 -5.77 0.61 1.96
CA PRO A 211 -6.02 -0.82 2.22
C PRO A 211 -5.03 -1.49 3.19
N ALA A 212 -3.79 -0.98 3.29
CA ALA A 212 -2.77 -1.51 4.19
C ALA A 212 -2.73 -0.82 5.57
N HIS A 213 -3.69 0.06 5.87
CA HIS A 213 -3.84 0.71 7.17
C HIS A 213 -4.45 -0.27 8.18
N LEU A 214 -3.96 -0.30 9.41
CA LEU A 214 -4.48 -1.20 10.45
C LEU A 214 -5.68 -0.60 11.19
N LEU A 215 -6.72 -1.42 11.32
CA LEU A 215 -7.85 -1.21 12.22
C LEU A 215 -7.86 -2.25 13.33
N PHE A 216 -8.47 -1.91 14.45
CA PHE A 216 -8.74 -2.86 15.52
C PHE A 216 -10.07 -3.53 15.22
N THR A 217 -10.05 -4.84 14.99
CA THR A 217 -11.25 -5.63 14.66
C THR A 217 -11.49 -6.79 15.64
N ALA A 218 -12.75 -7.21 15.74
CA ALA A 218 -13.16 -8.42 16.45
C ALA A 218 -14.33 -9.10 15.72
N ASP A 219 -14.46 -10.41 15.88
CA ASP A 219 -15.59 -11.17 15.32
C ASP A 219 -16.82 -11.13 16.23
N ASN A 220 -16.66 -10.69 17.49
CA ASN A 220 -17.72 -10.63 18.48
C ASN A 220 -17.74 -9.28 19.22
N HIS A 221 -18.92 -8.66 19.29
CA HIS A 221 -19.18 -7.41 19.99
C HIS A 221 -18.94 -7.43 21.50
N THR A 222 -18.90 -8.60 22.15
CA THR A 222 -18.65 -8.67 23.60
C THR A 222 -17.17 -8.72 23.95
N GLU A 223 -16.28 -8.80 22.96
CA GLU A 223 -14.84 -8.75 23.22
C GLU A 223 -14.47 -7.38 23.81
N PRO A 224 -13.64 -7.34 24.86
CA PRO A 224 -13.14 -6.08 25.39
C PRO A 224 -12.22 -5.40 24.37
N ALA A 225 -12.22 -4.06 24.35
CA ALA A 225 -11.44 -3.27 23.39
C ALA A 225 -9.96 -3.67 23.31
N ALA A 226 -9.34 -4.02 24.45
CA ALA A 226 -7.95 -4.47 24.54
C ALA A 226 -7.66 -5.81 23.83
N ARG A 227 -8.68 -6.60 23.46
CA ARG A 227 -8.55 -7.87 22.73
C ARG A 227 -8.83 -7.75 21.24
N PHE A 228 -9.19 -6.58 20.74
CA PHE A 228 -9.35 -6.36 19.32
C PHE A 228 -8.00 -6.53 18.63
N ARG A 229 -8.01 -7.23 17.49
CA ARG A 229 -6.81 -7.56 16.74
C ARG A 229 -6.54 -6.48 15.70
N ALA A 230 -5.26 -6.11 15.56
CA ALA A 230 -4.85 -5.27 14.44
C ALA A 230 -5.07 -6.05 13.13
N THR A 231 -5.79 -5.46 12.19
CA THR A 231 -6.18 -6.07 10.92
C THR A 231 -6.08 -5.03 9.82
N PHE A 232 -5.49 -5.40 8.68
CA PHE A 232 -5.43 -4.51 7.53
C PHE A 232 -6.84 -4.17 7.04
N ALA A 233 -7.06 -2.93 6.65
CA ALA A 233 -8.34 -2.47 6.11
C ALA A 233 -8.84 -3.38 4.96
N SER A 234 -7.92 -3.86 4.11
CA SER A 234 -8.21 -4.77 2.99
C SER A 234 -8.82 -6.10 3.42
N HIS A 235 -8.55 -6.54 4.65
CA HIS A 235 -9.04 -7.79 5.22
C HIS A 235 -10.30 -7.60 6.07
N VAL A 236 -10.74 -6.36 6.31
CA VAL A 236 -11.98 -6.09 7.04
C VAL A 236 -13.16 -6.53 6.19
N GLN A 237 -14.06 -7.31 6.79
CA GLN A 237 -15.24 -7.84 6.13
C GLN A 237 -16.53 -7.35 6.81
N PRO A 238 -17.62 -7.15 6.05
CA PRO A 238 -18.94 -6.95 6.63
C PRO A 238 -19.29 -8.05 7.63
N GLY A 239 -19.87 -7.67 8.77
CA GLY A 239 -20.18 -8.57 9.87
C GLY A 239 -19.19 -8.54 11.02
N GLN A 240 -17.93 -8.14 10.78
CA GLN A 240 -16.95 -7.92 11.85
C GLN A 240 -17.27 -6.65 12.64
N TYR A 241 -16.57 -6.43 13.74
CA TYR A 241 -16.73 -5.25 14.60
C TYR A 241 -15.45 -4.42 14.60
N VAL A 242 -15.60 -3.09 14.57
CA VAL A 242 -14.52 -2.12 14.78
C VAL A 242 -14.82 -1.29 16.03
N LEU A 243 -13.79 -0.68 16.62
CA LEU A 243 -13.97 0.21 17.76
C LEU A 243 -14.33 1.62 17.30
N VAL A 244 -15.40 2.18 17.88
CA VAL A 244 -15.85 3.54 17.61
C VAL A 244 -15.97 4.35 18.90
N ALA A 245 -15.71 5.66 18.82
CA ALA A 245 -15.94 6.59 19.89
C ALA A 245 -17.44 6.89 20.02
N GLY A 246 -17.94 6.69 21.24
CA GLY A 246 -19.31 6.94 21.67
C GLY A 246 -19.36 7.49 23.11
N VAL A 247 -20.54 7.41 23.71
CA VAL A 247 -20.78 7.85 25.09
C VAL A 247 -21.36 6.68 25.89
N PRO A 248 -20.75 6.24 27.02
CA PRO A 248 -19.47 6.70 27.58
C PRO A 248 -18.28 5.86 27.07
N GLY A 249 -17.54 6.35 26.08
CA GLY A 249 -16.23 5.79 25.71
C GLY A 249 -16.20 5.02 24.39
N LEU A 250 -15.30 4.05 24.27
CA LEU A 250 -15.15 3.22 23.07
C LEU A 250 -16.12 2.05 23.11
N GLN A 251 -16.83 1.83 22.01
CA GLN A 251 -17.77 0.73 21.86
C GLN A 251 -17.57 0.01 20.53
N PRO A 252 -17.86 -1.29 20.43
CA PRO A 252 -17.86 -2.01 19.16
C PRO A 252 -19.01 -1.53 18.26
N ALA A 253 -18.71 -1.33 16.97
CA ALA A 253 -19.70 -1.07 15.93
C ALA A 253 -19.55 -2.11 14.83
N ARG A 254 -20.67 -2.65 14.35
CA ARG A 254 -20.64 -3.71 13.34
C ARG A 254 -20.35 -3.10 11.98
N VAL A 255 -19.42 -3.67 11.22
CA VAL A 255 -19.14 -3.30 9.84
C VAL A 255 -20.33 -3.72 8.97
N ALA A 256 -20.99 -2.75 8.36
CA ALA A 256 -22.14 -2.94 7.49
C ALA A 256 -21.70 -3.10 6.03
N ALA A 257 -20.74 -2.29 5.58
CA ALA A 257 -20.27 -2.29 4.20
C ALA A 257 -18.80 -1.90 4.09
N VAL A 258 -18.17 -2.40 3.03
CA VAL A 258 -16.80 -2.08 2.65
C VAL A 258 -16.82 -1.67 1.18
N SER A 259 -16.37 -0.45 0.88
CA SER A 259 -16.36 0.09 -0.47
C SER A 259 -15.05 0.81 -0.77
N THR A 260 -14.93 1.43 -1.94
CA THR A 260 -13.74 2.22 -2.34
C THR A 260 -14.17 3.63 -2.73
N HIS A 261 -13.39 4.63 -2.32
CA HIS A 261 -13.63 6.04 -2.63
C HIS A 261 -12.32 6.75 -2.94
N VAL A 262 -12.31 7.57 -3.99
CA VAL A 262 -11.14 8.39 -4.34
C VAL A 262 -11.26 9.74 -3.64
N ALA A 263 -10.23 10.11 -2.88
CA ALA A 263 -10.18 11.39 -2.17
C ALA A 263 -8.81 12.05 -2.30
N LEU A 264 -8.76 13.35 -2.00
CA LEU A 264 -7.56 14.17 -2.06
C LEU A 264 -6.73 14.04 -0.77
N GLY A 265 -5.42 13.98 -0.97
CA GLY A 265 -4.40 14.01 0.07
C GLY A 265 -4.16 12.67 0.74
N ALA A 266 -2.97 12.49 1.32
CA ALA A 266 -2.59 11.32 2.11
C ALA A 266 -1.85 11.78 3.36
N TYR A 267 -2.35 11.41 4.54
CA TYR A 267 -1.76 11.81 5.81
C TYR A 267 -1.64 10.59 6.74
N ALA A 268 -0.44 10.36 7.25
CA ALA A 268 -0.13 9.30 8.20
C ALA A 268 0.42 9.91 9.51
N PRO A 269 -0.44 10.42 10.40
CA PRO A 269 -0.01 10.99 11.68
C PRO A 269 0.50 9.91 12.64
N LEU A 270 1.61 10.20 13.33
CA LEU A 270 2.11 9.39 14.45
C LEU A 270 1.76 10.09 15.77
N THR A 271 0.96 9.44 16.59
CA THR A 271 0.68 9.90 17.96
C THR A 271 1.59 9.21 18.97
N ARG A 272 1.72 9.79 20.17
CA ARG A 272 2.45 9.17 21.28
C ARG A 272 1.94 7.77 21.64
N HIS A 273 0.62 7.57 21.66
CA HIS A 273 0.00 6.26 21.94
C HIS A 273 0.02 5.30 20.74
N GLY A 274 0.39 5.76 19.54
CA GLY A 274 0.40 4.92 18.33
C GLY A 274 -0.99 4.57 17.80
N THR A 275 -2.04 5.17 18.34
CA THR A 275 -3.43 5.04 17.91
C THR A 275 -4.03 6.43 17.66
N LEU A 276 -5.08 6.49 16.85
CA LEU A 276 -5.79 7.71 16.52
C LEU A 276 -7.26 7.40 16.26
N VAL A 277 -8.15 8.31 16.66
CA VAL A 277 -9.57 8.24 16.30
C VAL A 277 -9.87 9.19 15.15
N VAL A 278 -10.27 8.63 14.01
CA VAL A 278 -10.60 9.34 12.77
C VAL A 278 -12.04 9.02 12.40
N GLU A 279 -12.86 10.02 12.10
CA GLU A 279 -14.31 9.85 11.85
C GLU A 279 -15.01 9.02 12.96
N ASP A 280 -14.57 9.24 14.20
CA ASP A 280 -14.96 8.49 15.40
C ASP A 280 -14.65 6.98 15.36
N VAL A 281 -13.78 6.49 14.47
CA VAL A 281 -13.33 5.09 14.43
C VAL A 281 -11.87 5.01 14.87
N VAL A 282 -11.54 4.03 15.72
CA VAL A 282 -10.18 3.83 16.21
C VAL A 282 -9.34 3.12 15.14
N ALA A 283 -8.17 3.71 14.84
CA ALA A 283 -7.18 3.16 13.93
C ALA A 283 -5.79 3.18 14.58
N SER A 284 -4.89 2.31 14.09
CA SER A 284 -3.47 2.42 14.45
C SER A 284 -2.81 3.53 13.65
N CYS A 285 -1.79 4.19 14.21
CA CYS A 285 -0.88 5.05 13.46
C CYS A 285 0.10 4.26 12.57
N PHE A 286 0.13 2.93 12.69
CA PHE A 286 1.04 2.05 11.98
C PHE A 286 0.33 1.29 10.88
N ALA A 287 1.13 0.88 9.91
CA ALA A 287 0.69 0.12 8.76
C ALA A 287 1.86 -0.70 8.22
N ALA A 288 1.59 -1.43 7.14
CA ALA A 288 2.50 -2.37 6.50
C ALA A 288 2.84 -3.63 7.31
N VAL A 289 2.95 -3.60 8.64
CA VAL A 289 3.17 -4.78 9.51
C VAL A 289 1.90 -5.11 10.27
N ALA A 290 1.46 -6.37 10.29
CA ALA A 290 0.18 -6.78 10.90
C ALA A 290 0.15 -6.73 12.45
N ASP A 291 1.27 -6.37 13.09
CA ASP A 291 1.44 -6.36 14.55
C ASP A 291 1.65 -4.93 15.07
N HIS A 292 0.63 -4.42 15.75
CA HIS A 292 0.64 -3.11 16.38
C HIS A 292 1.70 -2.98 17.49
N HIS A 293 1.89 -4.02 18.31
CA HIS A 293 2.86 -3.98 19.41
C HIS A 293 4.29 -4.00 18.89
N LEU A 294 4.57 -4.81 17.87
CA LEU A 294 5.86 -4.81 17.21
C LEU A 294 6.15 -3.46 16.56
N ALA A 295 5.17 -2.87 15.86
CA ALA A 295 5.31 -1.53 15.30
C ALA A 295 5.50 -0.49 16.43
N GLN A 296 4.81 -0.64 17.55
CA GLN A 296 5.01 0.23 18.69
C GLN A 296 6.47 0.18 19.20
N LEU A 297 7.02 -1.02 19.38
CA LEU A 297 8.41 -1.22 19.80
C LEU A 297 9.40 -0.69 18.77
N ALA A 298 9.15 -0.89 17.47
CA ALA A 298 10.00 -0.38 16.41
C ALA A 298 10.05 1.16 16.40
N PHE A 299 8.94 1.82 16.72
CA PHE A 299 8.84 3.28 16.78
C PHE A 299 9.14 3.89 18.16
N TRP A 300 9.46 3.09 19.18
CA TRP A 300 9.85 3.59 20.52
C TRP A 300 11.01 4.60 20.46
N PRO A 301 12.12 4.37 19.72
CA PRO A 301 13.25 5.29 19.73
C PRO A 301 12.84 6.67 19.22
N LEU A 302 12.10 6.71 18.11
CA LEU A 302 11.60 7.97 17.53
C LEU A 302 10.71 8.73 18.51
N ARG A 303 9.86 8.02 19.27
CA ARG A 303 8.98 8.61 20.28
C ARG A 303 9.74 9.15 21.49
N LEU A 304 10.83 8.50 21.91
CA LEU A 304 11.70 8.99 22.98
C LEU A 304 12.52 10.21 22.53
N PHE A 305 13.14 10.17 21.34
CA PHE A 305 13.98 11.27 20.86
C PHE A 305 13.19 12.54 20.55
N HIS A 306 11.93 12.43 20.11
CA HIS A 306 11.06 13.59 19.95
C HIS A 306 10.79 14.31 21.28
N SER A 307 10.80 13.60 22.42
CA SER A 307 10.65 14.22 23.75
C SER A 307 11.90 15.00 24.22
N LEU A 308 13.06 14.77 23.59
CA LEU A 308 14.37 15.34 23.97
C LEU A 308 14.80 16.53 23.09
N ALA A 309 13.88 17.14 22.33
CA ALA A 309 14.06 18.40 21.60
C ALA A 309 15.16 18.44 20.50
N TRP A 310 15.66 17.30 20.01
CA TRP A 310 16.71 17.24 18.97
C TRP A 310 16.24 16.67 17.61
N GLY A 311 14.93 16.52 17.38
CA GLY A 311 14.40 15.75 16.23
C GLY A 311 13.34 16.45 15.37
N SER A 312 13.31 17.78 15.27
CA SER A 312 12.29 18.51 14.48
C SER A 312 12.58 18.58 12.97
N TRP A 313 13.09 17.50 12.37
CA TRP A 313 13.15 17.36 10.92
C TRP A 313 11.93 16.57 10.43
N THR A 314 10.75 17.19 10.51
CA THR A 314 9.56 16.70 9.80
C THR A 314 9.62 17.22 8.37
N PRO A 315 9.68 16.36 7.34
CA PRO A 315 9.52 16.81 5.97
C PRO A 315 8.21 17.57 5.81
N GLY A 316 8.21 18.71 5.11
CA GLY A 316 6.98 19.43 4.80
C GLY A 316 6.02 18.61 3.94
N GLU A 317 6.57 17.74 3.09
CA GLU A 317 5.88 16.77 2.24
C GLU A 317 6.71 15.49 2.07
N GLY A 318 6.04 14.37 1.82
CA GLY A 318 6.63 13.05 1.58
C GLY A 318 6.75 12.16 2.83
N VAL A 319 7.43 11.03 2.65
CA VAL A 319 7.58 9.99 3.67
C VAL A 319 8.78 10.28 4.56
N HIS A 320 8.60 10.21 5.88
CA HIS A 320 9.68 10.36 6.85
C HIS A 320 10.73 9.25 6.70
N TRP A 321 12.02 9.56 6.87
CA TRP A 321 13.12 8.62 6.64
C TRP A 321 13.08 7.40 7.58
N TYR A 322 12.58 7.58 8.81
CA TYR A 322 12.59 6.55 9.85
C TYR A 322 11.70 5.33 9.51
N PRO A 323 10.42 5.49 9.10
CA PRO A 323 9.64 4.41 8.52
C PRO A 323 10.35 3.66 7.38
N GLN A 324 11.07 4.37 6.51
CA GLN A 324 11.79 3.74 5.39
C GLN A 324 12.93 2.85 5.87
N LEU A 325 13.66 3.29 6.91
CA LEU A 325 14.71 2.49 7.54
C LEU A 325 14.11 1.26 8.23
N LEU A 326 13.06 1.44 9.03
CA LEU A 326 12.40 0.33 9.72
C LEU A 326 11.84 -0.70 8.73
N TYR A 327 11.27 -0.25 7.63
CA TYR A 327 10.79 -1.13 6.58
C TYR A 327 11.93 -1.97 5.98
N ARG A 328 13.09 -1.35 5.67
CA ARG A 328 14.28 -2.08 5.19
C ARG A 328 14.79 -3.11 6.20
N LEU A 329 14.81 -2.77 7.49
CA LEU A 329 15.27 -3.66 8.56
C LEU A 329 14.26 -4.79 8.82
N GLY A 330 12.96 -4.49 8.87
CA GLY A 330 11.91 -5.47 9.09
C GLY A 330 11.91 -6.57 8.03
N ARG A 331 12.19 -6.22 6.78
CA ARG A 331 12.32 -7.19 5.69
C ARG A 331 13.49 -8.17 5.82
N LEU A 332 14.51 -7.83 6.62
CA LEU A 332 15.63 -8.73 6.91
C LEU A 332 15.33 -9.67 8.09
N LEU A 333 14.31 -9.37 8.89
CA LEU A 333 14.10 -9.99 10.21
C LEU A 333 12.75 -10.71 10.36
N LEU A 334 11.74 -10.34 9.56
CA LEU A 334 10.37 -10.85 9.67
C LEU A 334 9.99 -11.68 8.45
N GLU A 335 9.15 -12.69 8.65
CA GLU A 335 8.60 -13.53 7.56
C GLU A 335 7.71 -12.70 6.62
N GLU A 336 7.70 -13.05 5.34
CA GLU A 336 6.97 -12.34 4.28
C GLU A 336 5.46 -12.17 4.56
N GLY A 337 4.84 -13.12 5.28
CA GLY A 337 3.43 -13.05 5.67
C GLY A 337 3.10 -12.02 6.74
N SER A 338 4.10 -11.41 7.38
CA SER A 338 3.92 -10.39 8.43
C SER A 338 3.54 -9.03 7.87
N PHE A 339 3.73 -8.84 6.56
CA PHE A 339 3.52 -7.58 5.88
C PHE A 339 2.29 -7.61 4.98
N HIS A 340 1.65 -6.45 4.79
CA HIS A 340 0.58 -6.34 3.81
C HIS A 340 1.13 -6.54 2.38
N PRO A 341 0.43 -7.25 1.47
CA PRO A 341 0.89 -7.47 0.09
C PRO A 341 1.19 -6.17 -0.69
N LEU A 342 0.50 -5.07 -0.40
CA LEU A 342 0.80 -3.75 -0.96
C LEU A 342 2.00 -3.05 -0.31
N GLY A 343 2.37 -3.45 0.91
CA GLY A 343 3.62 -3.07 1.56
C GLY A 343 4.73 -4.08 1.34
N MET A 344 4.58 -5.07 0.47
CA MET A 344 5.57 -6.13 0.21
C MET A 344 6.35 -5.97 -1.10
N SER A 345 6.01 -5.00 -1.95
CA SER A 345 6.77 -4.72 -3.17
C SER A 345 7.96 -3.80 -2.90
N GLY A 346 8.93 -4.29 -2.12
CA GLY A 346 10.27 -3.72 -2.01
C GLY A 346 11.30 -4.82 -2.25
N ALA A 347 12.40 -4.51 -2.93
CA ALA A 347 13.48 -5.39 -3.41
C ALA A 347 13.84 -6.65 -2.60
N GLY A 348 13.61 -7.85 -3.16
CA GLY A 348 14.30 -9.08 -2.75
C GLY A 348 15.63 -9.24 -3.49
N SER A 349 16.72 -9.31 -2.71
CA SER A 349 18.14 -9.63 -3.04
C SER A 349 18.80 -8.91 -4.23
#